data_AF-A0A2E4RBY7-F1
#
_entry.id   AF-A0A2E4RBY7-F1
#
_cell.length_a   1.000
_cell.length_b   1.000
_cell.length_c   1.000
_cell.angle_alpha   90.00
_cell.angle_beta   90.00
_cell.angle_gamma   90.00
#
_symmetry.space_group_name_H-M   'P 1'
#
loop_
_entity.id
_entity.type
_entity.pdbx_description
1 polymer ?
#
loop_
_entity_poly.entity_id
_entity_poly.type
_entity_poly.pdbx_seq_one_letter_code
_entity_poly.pdbx_strand_id
1 'polypeptide(L)'
;MESSKKNRRKAIDCKLVEESVSNPGYFKYMITIQDVDGSISKHPAYGVDMQDAIKRLVRSENADMVVKVVERKQQFFLMALFAICIVIPLLGGYNAGENTSWWMILPLVTIVILFVSFGILDSYRSQNK
;
A
#
# COMPACT_ATOMS: atom_id res chain seq x y z
N MET A 1 38.38 16.83 2.94
CA MET A 1 37.43 15.70 3.12
C MET A 1 36.03 16.22 2.83
N GLU A 2 35.62 16.21 1.57
CA GLU A 2 34.27 16.61 1.19
C GLU A 2 33.37 15.38 1.41
N SER A 3 32.51 15.44 2.43
CA SER A 3 31.62 14.34 2.76
C SER A 3 30.75 14.03 1.54
N SER A 4 30.85 12.80 1.01
CA SER A 4 29.93 12.25 0.01
C SER A 4 28.49 12.59 0.40
N LYS A 5 27.95 13.63 -0.24
CA LYS A 5 26.61 14.14 0.02
C LYS A 5 25.67 13.10 -0.57
N LYS A 6 25.22 12.15 0.27
CA LYS A 6 24.27 11.10 -0.14
C LYS A 6 23.19 11.76 -0.99
N ASN A 7 23.10 11.30 -2.23
CA ASN A 7 22.15 11.83 -3.19
C ASN A 7 20.74 11.49 -2.69
N ARG A 8 20.06 12.48 -2.11
CA ARG A 8 18.73 12.36 -1.52
C ARG A 8 17.80 13.25 -2.32
N ARG A 9 16.60 12.74 -2.55
CA ARG A 9 15.51 13.51 -3.14
C ARG A 9 15.25 14.77 -2.32
N LYS A 10 15.18 15.91 -2.98
CA LYS A 10 15.05 17.22 -2.33
C LYS A 10 14.17 18.15 -3.14
N ALA A 11 13.38 18.98 -2.47
CA ALA A 11 12.71 20.10 -3.12
C ALA A 11 13.75 21.20 -3.40
N ILE A 12 13.79 21.69 -4.64
CA ILE A 12 14.69 22.78 -5.06
C ILE A 12 13.97 24.13 -4.98
N ASP A 13 12.73 24.18 -5.45
CA ASP A 13 11.96 25.41 -5.57
C ASP A 13 10.49 25.14 -5.23
N CYS A 14 9.81 26.15 -4.68
CA CYS A 14 8.41 26.10 -4.34
C CYS A 14 7.77 27.46 -4.62
N LYS A 15 6.86 27.50 -5.57
CA LYS A 15 6.18 28.74 -5.99
C LYS A 15 4.70 28.69 -5.66
N LEU A 16 4.19 29.77 -5.06
CA LEU A 16 2.76 30.00 -4.92
C LEU A 16 2.15 30.23 -6.31
N VAL A 17 1.09 29.51 -6.64
CA VAL A 17 0.39 29.62 -7.93
C VAL A 17 -0.93 30.37 -7.78
N GLU A 18 -1.82 29.84 -6.94
CA GLU A 18 -3.18 30.36 -6.78
C GLU A 18 -3.74 30.00 -5.39
N GLU A 19 -4.73 30.75 -4.94
CA GLU A 19 -5.55 30.35 -3.80
C GLU A 19 -6.57 29.29 -4.24
N SER A 20 -6.85 28.34 -3.36
CA SER A 20 -7.77 27.24 -3.64
C SER A 20 -9.22 27.74 -3.65
N VAL A 21 -9.88 27.61 -4.80
CA VAL A 21 -11.31 27.95 -4.95
C VAL A 21 -12.20 27.00 -4.14
N SER A 22 -11.80 25.73 -4.01
CA SER A 22 -12.62 24.71 -3.35
C SER A 22 -12.47 24.68 -1.83
N ASN A 23 -11.35 25.21 -1.29
CA ASN A 23 -11.08 25.15 0.14
C ASN A 23 -10.46 26.47 0.60
N PRO A 24 -11.23 27.40 1.20
CA PRO A 24 -10.72 28.71 1.59
C PRO A 24 -9.59 28.59 2.61
N GLY A 25 -8.57 29.43 2.48
CA GLY A 25 -7.36 29.40 3.32
C GLY A 25 -6.31 28.35 2.90
N TYR A 26 -6.53 27.63 1.79
CA TYR A 26 -5.52 26.78 1.17
C TYR A 26 -4.94 27.44 -0.07
N PHE A 27 -3.66 27.19 -0.30
CA PHE A 27 -2.95 27.68 -1.46
C PHE A 27 -2.36 26.53 -2.26
N LYS A 28 -2.35 26.71 -3.58
CA LYS A 28 -1.69 25.81 -4.51
C LYS A 28 -0.24 26.23 -4.67
N TYR A 29 0.65 25.29 -4.42
CA TYR A 29 2.07 25.45 -4.61
C TYR A 29 2.56 24.53 -5.72
N MET A 30 3.41 25.05 -6.60
CA MET A 30 4.15 24.28 -7.58
C MET A 30 5.52 23.94 -6.99
N ILE A 31 5.70 22.68 -6.60
CA ILE A 31 6.93 22.19 -5.98
C ILE A 31 7.79 21.55 -7.06
N THR A 32 9.03 22.01 -7.18
CA THR A 32 10.03 21.44 -8.09
C THR A 32 10.96 20.54 -7.28
N ILE A 33 10.97 19.25 -7.58
CA ILE A 33 11.76 18.24 -6.87
C ILE A 33 12.90 17.78 -7.75
N GLN A 34 14.08 17.64 -7.14
CA GLN A 34 15.20 16.88 -7.70
C GLN A 34 15.16 15.46 -7.17
N ASP A 35 15.01 14.50 -8.07
CA ASP A 35 15.15 13.09 -7.76
C ASP A 35 16.62 12.70 -7.60
N VAL A 36 16.85 11.52 -7.03
CA VAL A 36 18.20 10.96 -6.81
C VAL A 36 18.96 10.83 -8.14
N ASP A 37 18.26 10.59 -9.24
CA ASP A 37 18.88 10.46 -10.56
C ASP A 37 19.23 11.82 -11.20
N GLY A 38 18.99 12.93 -10.49
CA GLY A 38 19.20 14.29 -10.99
C GLY A 38 18.04 14.82 -11.85
N SER A 39 17.03 14.00 -12.15
CA SER A 39 15.80 14.39 -12.83
C SER A 39 15.05 15.48 -12.04
N ILE A 40 14.44 16.41 -12.77
CA ILE A 40 13.67 17.52 -12.21
C ILE A 40 12.20 17.31 -12.56
N SER A 41 11.37 17.14 -11.55
CA SER A 41 9.92 16.94 -11.68
C SER A 41 9.16 18.07 -10.99
N LYS A 42 8.01 18.46 -11.55
CA LYS A 42 7.14 19.50 -10.99
C LYS A 42 5.83 18.87 -10.54
N HIS A 43 5.49 19.10 -9.27
CA HIS A 43 4.30 18.54 -8.65
C HIS A 43 3.46 19.65 -8.02
N PRO A 44 2.17 19.77 -8.38
CA PRO A 44 1.25 20.66 -7.69
C PRO A 44 0.85 20.03 -6.34
N ALA A 45 0.90 20.82 -5.28
CA ALA A 45 0.44 20.41 -3.96
C ALA A 45 -0.33 21.56 -3.28
N TYR A 46 -1.35 21.20 -2.49
CA TYR A 46 -2.15 22.16 -1.75
C TYR A 46 -1.78 22.11 -0.26
N GLY A 47 -1.67 23.28 0.36
CA GLY A 47 -1.42 23.40 1.80
C GLY A 47 -1.86 24.75 2.32
N VAL A 48 -2.02 24.87 3.63
CA VAL A 48 -2.26 26.18 4.28
C VAL A 48 -1.01 27.06 4.16
N ASP A 49 0.18 26.43 4.24
CA ASP A 49 1.47 27.03 3.97
C ASP A 49 2.33 26.14 3.06
N MET A 50 3.50 26.64 2.67
CA MET A 50 4.45 25.88 1.83
C MET A 50 4.93 24.59 2.50
N GLN A 51 5.09 24.57 3.82
CA GLN A 51 5.60 23.41 4.54
C GLN A 51 4.54 22.29 4.61
N ASP A 52 3.29 22.65 4.83
CA ASP A 52 2.12 21.79 4.82
C ASP A 52 1.93 21.19 3.42
N ALA A 53 2.04 22.00 2.36
CA ALA A 53 1.97 21.52 0.99
C ALA A 53 3.06 20.46 0.69
N ILE A 54 4.30 20.71 1.11
CA ILE A 54 5.41 19.75 0.96
C ILE A 54 5.14 18.48 1.79
N LYS A 55 4.71 18.62 3.04
CA LYS A 55 4.39 17.46 3.92
C LYS A 55 3.30 16.59 3.31
N ARG A 56 2.27 17.20 2.73
CA ARG A 56 1.17 16.50 2.06
C ARG A 56 1.62 15.79 0.81
N LEU A 57 2.47 16.42 -0.01
CA LEU A 57 3.03 15.78 -1.20
C LEU A 57 3.84 14.53 -0.82
N VAL A 58 4.70 14.63 0.20
CA VAL A 58 5.47 13.48 0.71
C VAL A 58 4.54 12.41 1.28
N ARG A 59 3.47 12.82 1.97
CA ARG A 59 2.47 11.90 2.52
C ARG A 59 1.73 11.12 1.42
N SER A 60 1.31 11.79 0.35
CA SER A 60 0.62 11.13 -0.77
C SER A 60 1.54 10.15 -1.49
N GLU A 61 2.79 10.53 -1.77
CA GLU A 61 3.74 9.64 -2.43
C GLU A 61 4.07 8.40 -1.57
N ASN A 62 4.25 8.59 -0.26
CA ASN A 62 4.45 7.48 0.66
C ASN A 62 3.21 6.57 0.72
N ALA A 63 2.00 7.15 0.67
CA ALA A 63 0.78 6.38 0.62
C ALA A 63 0.70 5.55 -0.68
N ASP A 64 1.01 6.14 -1.83
CA ASP A 64 1.03 5.46 -3.12
C ASP A 64 2.04 4.30 -3.14
N MET A 65 3.21 4.50 -2.54
CA MET A 65 4.21 3.42 -2.38
C MET A 65 3.68 2.28 -1.51
N VAL A 66 3.05 2.60 -0.38
CA VAL A 66 2.46 1.59 0.51
C VAL A 66 1.33 0.85 -0.19
N VAL A 67 0.43 1.55 -0.88
CA VAL A 67 -0.67 0.96 -1.66
C VAL A 67 -0.12 -0.02 -2.69
N LYS A 68 0.89 0.36 -3.48
CA LYS A 68 1.52 -0.53 -4.47
C LYS A 68 2.11 -1.80 -3.85
N VAL A 69 2.72 -1.69 -2.66
CA VAL A 69 3.28 -2.86 -1.95
C VAL A 69 2.15 -3.74 -1.40
N VAL A 70 1.11 -3.13 -0.83
CA VAL A 70 -0.05 -3.83 -0.28
C VAL A 70 -0.81 -4.56 -1.38
N GLU A 71 -1.15 -3.88 -2.48
CA GLU A 71 -1.81 -4.47 -3.64
C GLU A 71 -1.02 -5.66 -4.17
N ARG A 72 0.29 -5.51 -4.36
CA ARG A 72 1.14 -6.62 -4.80
C ARG A 72 1.07 -7.82 -3.85
N LYS A 73 1.21 -7.59 -2.54
CA LYS A 73 1.15 -8.67 -1.53
C LYS A 73 -0.25 -9.29 -1.44
N GLN A 74 -1.29 -8.49 -1.56
CA GLN A 74 -2.67 -8.94 -1.54
C GLN A 74 -2.98 -9.84 -2.73
N GLN A 75 -2.51 -9.49 -3.93
CA GLN A 75 -2.63 -10.34 -5.11
C GLN A 75 -1.94 -11.70 -4.91
N PHE A 76 -0.71 -11.71 -4.37
CA PHE A 76 -0.02 -12.97 -4.04
C PHE A 76 -0.77 -13.79 -2.97
N PHE A 77 -1.30 -13.14 -1.95
CA PHE A 77 -2.07 -13.81 -0.89
C PHE A 77 -3.35 -14.46 -1.45
N LEU A 78 -4.09 -13.74 -2.30
CA LEU A 78 -5.29 -14.27 -2.96
C LEU A 78 -4.97 -15.46 -3.88
N MET A 79 -3.89 -15.34 -4.67
CA MET A 79 -3.43 -16.44 -5.53
C MET A 79 -3.01 -17.68 -4.72
N ALA A 80 -2.33 -17.48 -3.58
CA ALA A 80 -1.97 -18.58 -2.68
C ALA A 80 -3.20 -19.25 -2.07
N LEU A 81 -4.18 -18.46 -1.60
CA LEU A 81 -5.45 -18.97 -1.08
C LEU A 81 -6.19 -19.82 -2.13
N PHE A 82 -6.25 -19.33 -3.38
CA PHE A 82 -6.88 -20.03 -4.49
C PHE A 82 -6.13 -21.33 -4.85
N ALA A 83 -4.79 -21.31 -4.83
CA ALA A 83 -3.99 -22.51 -5.05
C ALA A 83 -4.27 -23.58 -3.98
N ILE A 84 -4.41 -23.20 -2.71
CA ILE A 84 -4.75 -24.12 -1.62
C ILE A 84 -6.11 -24.82 -1.86
N CYS A 85 -7.10 -24.10 -2.39
CA CYS A 85 -8.40 -24.68 -2.74
C CYS A 85 -8.32 -25.78 -3.81
N ILE A 86 -7.35 -25.68 -4.73
CA ILE A 86 -7.19 -26.66 -5.81
C ILE A 86 -6.29 -27.81 -5.36
N VAL A 87 -5.20 -27.52 -4.65
CA VAL A 87 -4.19 -28.52 -4.27
C VAL A 87 -4.73 -29.50 -3.23
N ILE A 88 -5.49 -29.05 -2.23
CA ILE A 88 -5.99 -29.92 -1.15
C ILE A 88 -6.92 -31.03 -1.69
N PRO A 89 -7.97 -30.73 -2.49
CA PRO A 89 -8.82 -31.77 -3.06
C PRO A 89 -8.09 -32.68 -4.04
N LEU A 90 -7.11 -32.16 -4.78
CA LEU A 90 -6.37 -32.91 -5.79
C LEU A 90 -5.43 -33.94 -5.16
N LEU A 91 -4.71 -33.56 -4.09
CA LEU A 91 -3.89 -34.48 -3.29
C LEU A 91 -4.75 -35.45 -2.47
N GLY A 92 -5.84 -34.95 -1.86
CA GLY A 92 -6.76 -35.77 -1.08
C GLY A 92 -7.48 -36.82 -1.92
N GLY A 93 -7.96 -36.43 -3.11
CA GLY A 93 -8.65 -37.32 -4.04
C GLY A 93 -7.76 -38.41 -4.64
N TYR A 94 -6.47 -38.13 -4.88
CA TYR A 94 -5.52 -39.15 -5.35
C TYR A 94 -5.26 -40.25 -4.29
N ASN A 95 -5.25 -39.88 -3.01
CA ASN A 95 -4.94 -40.80 -1.91
C ASN A 95 -6.20 -41.44 -1.27
N ALA A 96 -7.40 -40.98 -1.62
CA ALA A 96 -8.65 -41.45 -1.03
C ALA A 96 -9.29 -42.54 -1.91
N GLY A 97 -9.09 -43.81 -1.55
CA GLY A 97 -9.67 -44.95 -2.25
C GLY A 97 -11.21 -45.01 -2.24
N GLU A 98 -11.88 -44.59 -1.14
CA GLU A 98 -13.35 -44.73 -1.01
C GLU A 98 -14.06 -43.51 -0.35
N ASN A 99 -13.33 -42.58 0.29
CA ASN A 99 -13.91 -41.43 1.01
C ASN A 99 -13.51 -40.08 0.40
N THR A 100 -14.01 -39.82 -0.81
CA THR A 100 -13.69 -38.61 -1.60
C THR A 100 -14.39 -37.34 -1.08
N SER A 101 -15.49 -37.48 -0.34
CA SER A 101 -16.39 -36.36 0.02
C SER A 101 -15.82 -35.35 1.02
N TRP A 102 -14.99 -35.77 1.98
CA TRP A 102 -14.49 -34.86 3.03
C TRP A 102 -13.40 -33.90 2.51
N TRP A 103 -12.60 -34.34 1.54
CA TRP A 103 -11.49 -33.57 0.99
C TRP A 103 -11.93 -32.30 0.23
N MET A 104 -13.17 -32.27 -0.26
CA MET A 104 -13.74 -31.08 -0.91
C MET A 104 -14.18 -30.01 0.09
N ILE A 105 -14.55 -30.41 1.32
CA ILE A 105 -15.07 -29.50 2.36
C ILE A 105 -13.93 -28.84 3.14
N LEU A 106 -12.81 -29.54 3.29
CA LEU A 106 -11.63 -29.09 4.03
C LEU A 106 -11.11 -27.69 3.63
N PRO A 107 -10.91 -27.35 2.34
CA PRO A 107 -10.43 -26.01 1.96
C PRO A 107 -11.42 -24.89 2.33
N LEU A 108 -12.73 -25.13 2.22
CA LEU A 108 -13.74 -24.14 2.61
C LEU A 108 -13.68 -23.81 4.10
N VAL A 109 -13.55 -24.82 4.95
CA VAL A 109 -13.43 -24.62 6.41
C VAL A 109 -12.14 -23.88 6.76
N THR A 110 -11.02 -24.20 6.11
CA THR A 110 -9.75 -23.50 6.35
C THR A 110 -9.81 -22.01 6.01
N ILE A 111 -10.56 -21.65 4.94
CA ILE A 111 -10.74 -20.25 4.56
C ILE A 111 -11.52 -19.49 5.63
N VAL A 112 -12.62 -20.04 6.11
CA VAL A 112 -13.46 -19.41 7.14
C VAL A 112 -12.65 -19.15 8.40
N ILE A 113 -11.84 -20.12 8.85
CA ILE A 113 -10.97 -19.97 10.02
C ILE A 113 -9.92 -18.86 9.80
N LEU A 114 -9.30 -18.80 8.62
CA LEU A 114 -8.33 -17.74 8.29
C LEU A 114 -8.97 -16.35 8.29
N PHE A 115 -10.17 -16.18 7.75
CA PHE A 115 -10.87 -14.90 7.78
C PHE A 115 -11.27 -14.48 9.20
N VAL A 116 -11.78 -15.40 10.02
CA VAL A 116 -12.14 -15.12 11.41
C VAL A 116 -10.91 -14.72 12.23
N SER A 117 -9.83 -15.50 12.13
CA SER A 117 -8.57 -15.19 12.83
C SER A 117 -7.98 -13.84 12.41
N PHE A 118 -8.03 -13.50 11.11
CA PHE A 118 -7.58 -12.20 10.63
C PHE A 118 -8.46 -11.07 11.18
N GLY A 119 -9.79 -11.25 11.22
CA GLY A 119 -10.72 -10.26 11.78
C GLY A 119 -10.50 -10.02 13.28
N ILE A 120 -10.24 -11.07 14.06
CA ILE A 120 -9.90 -10.96 15.49
C ILE A 120 -8.59 -10.20 15.67
N LEU A 121 -7.56 -10.53 14.88
CA LEU A 121 -6.26 -9.87 14.95
C LEU A 121 -6.36 -8.38 14.60
N ASP A 122 -7.14 -8.03 13.58
CA ASP A 122 -7.34 -6.64 13.19
C ASP A 122 -8.10 -5.84 14.25
N SER A 123 -9.15 -6.44 14.83
CA SER A 123 -9.86 -5.85 15.98
C SER A 123 -8.92 -5.59 17.16
N TYR A 124 -8.03 -6.52 17.47
CA TYR A 124 -7.04 -6.35 18.55
C TYR A 124 -6.05 -5.22 18.23
N ARG A 125 -5.58 -5.14 16.98
CA ARG A 125 -4.66 -4.09 16.53
C ARG A 125 -5.31 -2.70 16.54
N SER A 126 -6.61 -2.62 16.25
CA SER A 126 -7.36 -1.36 16.28
C SER A 126 -7.55 -0.82 17.70
N GLN A 127 -7.62 -1.67 18.72
CA GLN A 127 -7.75 -1.23 20.12
C GLN A 127 -6.44 -0.72 20.73
N ASN A 128 -5.29 -1.11 20.16
CA ASN A 128 -3.94 -0.73 20.63
C ASN A 128 -3.33 0.49 19.90
N LYS A 129 -4.13 1.25 19.14
CA LYS A 129 -3.74 2.50 18.47
C LYS A 129 -4.48 3.67 19.10
#